data_AF-A0A239D237-F1
#
_entry.id   AF-A0A239D237-F1
#
_cell.length_a   1.000
_cell.length_b   1.000
_cell.length_c   1.000
_cell.angle_alpha   90.00
_cell.angle_beta   90.00
_cell.angle_gamma   90.00
#
_symmetry.space_group_name_H-M   'P 1'
#
loop_
_entity.id
_entity.type
_entity.pdbx_description
1 polymer ?
#
loop_
_entity_poly.entity_id
_entity_poly.type
_entity_poly.pdbx_seq_one_letter_code
_entity_poly.pdbx_strand_id
1 'polypeptide(L)'
;MRGRCVDEPKPKRKIARTVRAAIIGVLACVILLTVGGYIASEIEAWHLVQELAQDEPGLDLLPKPLVDRRVAQLEGPRIERYGISFQVPWKESAKERHFRSLEILAFAGGGSVMILDPAQLGPFATTGYESAAASFQTSRADARWWWTPGKNRRTFLLLMEKSNLVHPKDTVLYRVEGNGYRGFQSGDPEQEPFTVTLHLFDEHDRHYEIILATSKGAAHPAITQPEINAIVASMRPAKP
;
A
#
# COMPACT_ATOMS: atom_id res chain seq x y z
N MET A 1 13.73 -96.63 18.31
CA MET A 1 14.43 -95.36 18.06
C MET A 1 13.56 -94.47 17.20
N ARG A 2 13.01 -93.37 17.73
CA ARG A 2 12.32 -92.33 16.95
C ARG A 2 13.03 -91.00 17.23
N GLY A 3 13.77 -90.51 16.23
CA GLY A 3 14.42 -89.21 16.28
C GLY A 3 13.36 -88.10 16.21
N ARG A 4 13.35 -87.23 17.22
CA ARG A 4 12.50 -86.03 17.26
C ARG A 4 13.23 -84.94 16.45
N CYS A 5 12.70 -84.59 15.27
CA CYS A 5 13.06 -83.35 14.59
C CYS A 5 12.70 -82.18 15.51
N VAL A 6 13.71 -81.41 15.91
CA VAL A 6 13.53 -80.18 16.68
C VAL A 6 13.21 -79.09 15.66
N ASP A 7 11.99 -78.56 15.70
CA ASP A 7 11.58 -77.41 14.88
C ASP A 7 12.44 -76.19 15.26
N GLU A 8 13.25 -75.74 14.31
CA GLU A 8 14.08 -74.55 14.45
C GLU A 8 13.18 -73.29 14.52
N PRO A 9 13.32 -72.44 15.55
CA PRO A 9 12.41 -71.31 15.75
C PRO A 9 12.61 -70.26 14.64
N LYS A 10 11.58 -70.10 13.80
CA LYS A 10 11.59 -69.22 12.62
C LYS A 10 11.92 -67.75 12.99
N PRO A 11 13.05 -67.17 12.54
CA PRO A 11 13.50 -65.81 12.87
C PRO A 11 12.63 -64.67 12.28
N LYS A 12 11.63 -65.00 11.45
CA LYS A 12 10.83 -64.06 10.66
C LYS A 12 10.08 -63.01 11.50
N ARG A 13 9.71 -63.32 12.76
CA ARG A 13 8.95 -62.39 13.62
C ARG A 13 9.78 -61.20 14.13
N LYS A 14 11.09 -61.38 14.37
CA LYS A 14 11.95 -60.29 14.88
C LYS A 14 12.24 -59.27 13.78
N ILE A 15 12.57 -59.75 12.58
CA ILE A 15 12.84 -58.91 11.40
C ILE A 15 11.62 -58.03 11.06
N ALA A 16 10.41 -58.59 11.07
CA ALA A 16 9.19 -57.84 10.78
C ALA A 16 8.91 -56.71 11.78
N ARG A 17 9.29 -56.85 13.06
CA ARG A 17 9.12 -55.80 14.08
C ARG A 17 10.11 -54.65 13.86
N THR A 18 11.38 -54.96 13.62
CA THR A 18 12.41 -53.95 13.36
C THR A 18 12.09 -53.13 12.11
N VAL A 19 11.67 -53.80 11.04
CA VAL A 19 11.28 -53.12 9.78
C VAL A 19 10.08 -52.21 9.99
N ARG A 20 9.04 -52.65 10.72
CA ARG A 20 7.88 -51.79 11.04
C ARG A 20 8.26 -50.56 11.84
N ALA A 21 9.10 -50.72 12.87
CA ALA A 21 9.58 -49.59 13.68
C ALA A 21 10.37 -48.58 12.84
N ALA A 22 11.24 -49.06 11.94
CA ALA A 22 11.98 -48.20 11.03
C ALA A 22 11.06 -47.44 10.07
N ILE A 23 10.07 -48.11 9.46
CA ILE A 23 9.07 -47.47 8.59
C ILE A 23 8.30 -46.38 9.33
N ILE A 24 7.82 -46.67 10.54
CA ILE A 24 7.11 -45.70 11.37
C ILE A 24 8.00 -44.49 11.68
N GLY A 25 9.26 -44.73 12.03
CA GLY A 25 10.23 -43.65 12.28
C GLY A 25 10.45 -42.76 11.05
N VAL A 26 10.65 -43.36 9.88
CA VAL A 26 10.81 -42.61 8.62
C VAL A 26 9.55 -41.80 8.29
N LEU A 27 8.36 -42.40 8.40
CA LEU A 27 7.10 -41.69 8.15
C LEU A 27 6.89 -40.54 9.13
N ALA A 28 7.20 -40.74 10.41
CA ALA A 28 7.12 -39.66 11.41
C ALA A 28 8.07 -38.51 11.08
N CYS A 29 9.31 -38.81 10.68
CA CYS A 29 10.26 -37.78 10.25
C CYS A 29 9.78 -37.02 9.01
N VAL A 30 9.24 -37.70 7.99
CA VAL A 30 8.69 -37.04 6.79
C VAL A 30 7.53 -36.13 7.17
N ILE A 31 6.60 -36.61 7.99
CA ILE A 31 5.46 -35.79 8.45
C ILE A 31 5.95 -34.56 9.23
N LEU A 32 6.91 -34.72 10.15
CA LEU A 32 7.47 -33.61 10.92
C LEU A 32 8.17 -32.58 10.03
N LEU A 33 8.93 -33.01 9.02
CA LEU A 33 9.59 -32.10 8.09
C LEU A 33 8.58 -31.37 7.19
N THR A 34 7.56 -32.06 6.70
CA THR A 34 6.52 -31.43 5.85
C THR A 34 5.67 -30.45 6.66
N VAL A 35 5.21 -30.85 7.84
CA VAL A 35 4.41 -29.98 8.72
C VAL A 35 5.26 -28.82 9.25
N GLY A 36 6.51 -29.09 9.64
CA GLY A 36 7.45 -28.07 10.10
C GLY A 36 7.79 -27.05 9.00
N GLY A 37 8.06 -27.52 7.78
CA GLY A 37 8.29 -26.64 6.63
C GLY A 37 7.05 -25.82 6.26
N TYR A 38 5.86 -26.42 6.34
CA TYR A 38 4.60 -25.71 6.16
C TYR A 38 4.44 -24.59 7.20
N ILE A 39 4.58 -24.90 8.50
CA ILE A 39 4.49 -23.91 9.59
C ILE A 39 5.56 -22.82 9.46
N ALA A 40 6.79 -23.17 9.07
CA ALA A 40 7.86 -22.19 8.87
C ALA A 40 7.48 -21.19 7.76
N SER A 41 6.91 -21.66 6.65
CA SER A 41 6.46 -20.79 5.56
C SER A 41 5.30 -19.87 5.96
N GLU A 42 4.43 -20.31 6.89
CA GLU A 42 3.35 -19.48 7.45
C GLU A 42 3.90 -18.33 8.30
N ILE A 43 4.87 -18.66 9.14
CA ILE A 43 5.52 -17.75 10.06
C ILE A 43 6.37 -16.72 9.31
N GLU A 44 7.01 -17.11 8.20
CA GLU A 44 7.81 -16.22 7.35
C GLU A 44 7.00 -15.04 6.79
N ALA A 45 5.84 -15.30 6.18
CA ALA A 45 5.00 -14.23 5.62
C ALA A 45 4.49 -13.27 6.69
N TRP A 46 4.14 -13.79 7.88
CA TRP A 46 3.78 -12.95 9.01
C TRP A 46 4.96 -12.11 9.51
N HIS A 47 6.16 -12.68 9.62
CA HIS A 47 7.36 -11.94 10.00
C HIS A 47 7.68 -10.80 9.04
N LEU A 48 7.61 -11.04 7.72
CA LEU A 48 7.84 -10.01 6.72
C LEU A 48 6.87 -8.83 6.86
N VAL A 49 5.60 -9.09 7.21
CA VAL A 49 4.63 -8.02 7.51
C VAL A 49 5.03 -7.25 8.78
N GLN A 50 5.48 -7.94 9.83
CA GLN A 50 5.89 -7.27 11.06
C GLN A 50 7.14 -6.41 10.84
N GLU A 51 8.13 -6.92 10.11
CA GLU A 51 9.37 -6.22 9.77
C GLU A 51 9.08 -4.96 8.95
N LEU A 52 8.35 -5.11 7.85
CA LEU A 52 7.98 -3.99 6.98
C LEU A 52 7.25 -2.86 7.74
N ALA A 53 6.29 -3.21 8.60
CA ALA A 53 5.53 -2.23 9.37
C ALA A 53 6.25 -1.69 10.61
N GLN A 54 7.36 -2.32 11.05
CA GLN A 54 8.22 -1.73 12.07
C GLN A 54 9.06 -0.58 11.50
N ASP A 55 9.52 -0.73 10.26
CA ASP A 55 10.33 0.27 9.58
C ASP A 55 9.49 1.46 9.08
N GLU A 56 8.20 1.23 8.81
CA GLU A 56 7.29 2.24 8.24
C GLU A 56 5.98 2.41 9.04
N PRO A 57 5.93 3.31 10.04
CA PRO A 57 4.74 3.55 10.85
C PRO A 57 3.50 3.98 10.04
N GLY A 58 3.70 4.61 8.87
CA GLY A 58 2.63 5.00 7.95
C GLY A 58 1.78 3.84 7.44
N LEU A 59 2.30 2.61 7.48
CA LEU A 59 1.58 1.41 7.04
C LEU A 59 0.41 1.02 7.95
N ASP A 60 0.40 1.46 9.20
CA ASP A 60 -0.71 1.25 10.13
C ASP A 60 -1.80 2.34 10.02
N LEU A 61 -1.62 3.37 9.17
CA LEU A 61 -2.64 4.40 8.94
C LEU A 61 -3.84 3.85 8.18
N LEU A 62 -5.04 4.04 8.72
CA LEU A 62 -6.27 3.68 8.03
C LEU A 62 -6.99 4.93 7.50
N PRO A 63 -7.59 4.88 6.30
CA PRO A 63 -8.35 5.99 5.75
C PRO A 63 -9.49 6.42 6.66
N LYS A 64 -9.52 7.70 7.01
CA LYS A 64 -10.61 8.32 7.78
C LYS A 64 -11.44 9.24 6.87
N PRO A 65 -12.72 9.46 7.16
CA PRO A 65 -13.46 10.55 6.53
C PRO A 65 -12.79 11.91 6.82
N LEU A 66 -12.86 12.84 5.88
CA LEU A 66 -12.44 14.23 6.11
C LEU A 66 -13.19 14.83 7.31
N VAL A 67 -12.44 15.42 8.24
CA VAL A 67 -12.98 16.14 9.40
C VAL A 67 -13.55 17.48 8.97
N ASP A 68 -12.79 18.24 8.16
CA ASP A 68 -13.24 19.49 7.56
C ASP A 68 -13.68 19.26 6.11
N ARG A 69 -14.96 19.53 5.83
CA ARG A 69 -15.58 19.40 4.51
C ARG A 69 -15.84 20.74 3.84
N ARG A 70 -15.39 21.85 4.42
CA ARG A 70 -15.53 23.17 3.80
C ARG A 70 -14.74 23.21 2.49
N VAL A 71 -15.23 24.00 1.55
CA VAL A 71 -14.63 24.21 0.23
C VAL A 71 -14.25 25.68 0.15
N ALA A 72 -12.96 25.98 0.09
CA ALA A 72 -12.48 27.35 -0.07
C ALA A 72 -12.76 27.87 -1.49
N GLN A 73 -12.76 29.19 -1.65
CA GLN A 73 -12.70 29.81 -2.97
C GLN A 73 -11.25 29.83 -3.45
N LEU A 74 -10.99 29.24 -4.61
CA LEU A 74 -9.66 29.24 -5.23
C LEU A 74 -9.49 30.47 -6.12
N GLU A 75 -8.38 31.18 -5.94
CA GLU A 75 -8.08 32.41 -6.68
C GLU A 75 -6.96 32.24 -7.72
N GLY A 76 -6.29 31.09 -7.72
CA GLY A 76 -5.20 30.78 -8.64
C GLY A 76 -5.65 30.34 -10.03
N PRO A 77 -4.69 30.15 -10.95
CA PRO A 77 -4.98 29.71 -12.31
C PRO A 77 -5.52 28.27 -12.32
N ARG A 78 -6.08 27.89 -13.47
CA ARG A 78 -6.44 26.51 -13.75
C ARG A 78 -5.26 25.81 -14.42
N ILE A 79 -4.88 24.68 -13.87
CA ILE A 79 -3.82 23.81 -14.38
C ILE A 79 -4.46 22.74 -15.24
N GLU A 80 -3.91 22.49 -16.42
CA GLU A 80 -4.37 21.45 -17.35
C GLU A 80 -3.19 20.55 -17.74
N ARG A 81 -3.16 19.32 -17.22
CA ARG A 81 -2.06 18.36 -17.47
C ARG A 81 -2.64 16.95 -17.54
N TYR A 82 -2.08 16.11 -18.40
CA TYR A 82 -2.42 14.68 -18.49
C TYR A 82 -3.93 14.37 -18.60
N GLY A 83 -4.68 15.24 -19.29
CA GLY A 83 -6.13 15.06 -19.47
C GLY A 83 -6.99 15.47 -18.27
N ILE A 84 -6.41 16.05 -17.21
CA ILE A 84 -7.13 16.63 -16.08
C ILE A 84 -6.95 18.14 -16.00
N SER A 85 -7.95 18.81 -15.44
CA SER A 85 -8.02 20.26 -15.28
C SER A 85 -8.50 20.59 -13.87
N PHE A 86 -7.76 21.38 -13.11
CA PHE A 86 -8.14 21.78 -11.74
C PHE A 86 -7.59 23.17 -11.40
N GLN A 87 -8.22 23.86 -10.45
CA GLN A 87 -7.80 25.17 -9.99
C GLN A 87 -6.90 25.04 -8.76
N VAL A 88 -5.99 26.00 -8.55
CA VAL A 88 -5.08 26.04 -7.38
C VAL A 88 -5.30 27.31 -6.55
N PRO A 89 -4.85 27.40 -5.29
CA PRO A 89 -5.05 28.60 -4.46
C PRO A 89 -4.06 29.73 -4.80
N TRP A 90 -2.90 29.41 -5.38
CA TRP A 90 -1.84 30.40 -5.61
C TRP A 90 -2.09 31.26 -6.85
N LYS A 91 -2.17 32.59 -6.69
CA LYS A 91 -2.49 33.57 -7.75
C LYS A 91 -1.44 33.71 -8.85
N GLU A 92 -0.18 33.49 -8.50
CA GLU A 92 0.95 33.84 -9.34
C GLU A 92 1.18 32.79 -10.44
N SER A 93 1.92 33.17 -11.49
CA SER A 93 2.30 32.21 -12.52
C SER A 93 3.27 31.17 -11.94
N ALA A 94 3.02 29.91 -12.30
CA ALA A 94 3.94 28.84 -11.95
C ALA A 94 5.17 28.86 -12.85
N LYS A 95 6.35 28.66 -12.26
CA LYS A 95 7.53 28.21 -13.00
C LYS A 95 7.42 26.70 -13.19
N GLU A 96 7.32 26.30 -14.44
CA GLU A 96 7.15 24.89 -14.81
C GLU A 96 8.51 24.20 -14.99
N ARG A 97 8.60 22.94 -14.56
CA ARG A 97 9.73 22.04 -14.85
C ARG A 97 9.20 20.66 -15.15
N HIS A 98 9.59 20.15 -16.32
CA HIS A 98 9.24 18.81 -16.77
C HIS A 98 10.40 17.83 -16.55
N PHE A 99 10.12 16.68 -15.93
CA PHE A 99 11.07 15.61 -15.67
C PHE A 99 10.47 14.24 -16.02
N ARG A 100 10.62 13.80 -17.28
CA ARG A 100 10.16 12.47 -17.77
C ARG A 100 8.65 12.23 -17.56
N SER A 101 8.28 11.77 -16.38
CA SER A 101 6.91 11.46 -15.93
C SER A 101 6.38 12.44 -14.90
N LEU A 102 7.16 13.46 -14.52
CA LEU A 102 6.82 14.38 -13.43
C LEU A 102 6.77 15.82 -13.95
N GLU A 103 5.64 16.48 -13.77
CA GLU A 103 5.49 17.92 -13.98
C GLU A 103 5.53 18.62 -12.63
N ILE A 104 6.41 19.61 -12.49
CA ILE A 104 6.52 20.43 -11.27
C ILE A 104 6.15 21.87 -11.61
N LEU A 105 5.15 22.39 -10.92
CA LEU A 105 4.67 23.76 -11.00
C LEU A 105 5.02 24.48 -9.70
N ALA A 106 6.02 25.35 -9.71
CA ALA A 106 6.45 26.11 -8.53
C ALA A 106 5.93 27.55 -8.60
N PHE A 107 5.14 27.97 -7.61
CA PHE A 107 4.54 29.30 -7.53
C PHE A 107 5.44 30.24 -6.73
N ALA A 108 5.51 31.52 -7.09
CA ALA A 108 6.41 32.47 -6.41
C ALA A 108 6.06 32.68 -4.92
N GLY A 109 4.79 32.46 -4.54
CA GLY A 109 4.31 32.45 -3.17
C GLY A 109 4.76 31.25 -2.34
N GLY A 110 5.57 30.33 -2.90
CA GLY A 110 6.20 29.20 -2.20
C GLY A 110 5.43 27.88 -2.23
N GLY A 111 4.23 27.88 -2.82
CA GLY A 111 3.48 26.67 -3.12
C GLY A 111 4.03 25.93 -4.33
N SER A 112 3.79 24.62 -4.39
CA SER A 112 4.14 23.80 -5.53
C SER A 112 3.14 22.68 -5.73
N VAL A 113 2.94 22.33 -7.00
CA VAL A 113 2.14 21.17 -7.42
C VAL A 113 3.04 20.27 -8.23
N MET A 114 3.11 19.00 -7.88
CA MET A 114 3.73 17.98 -8.69
C MET A 114 2.66 17.02 -9.21
N ILE A 115 2.71 16.69 -10.49
CA ILE A 115 1.73 15.82 -11.12
C ILE A 115 2.50 14.71 -11.84
N LEU A 116 2.19 13.46 -11.50
CA LEU A 116 2.76 12.31 -12.17
C LEU A 116 1.92 11.96 -13.40
N ASP A 117 2.61 11.63 -14.49
CA ASP A 117 2.03 11.15 -15.74
C ASP A 117 1.38 9.77 -15.49
N PRO A 118 0.05 9.64 -15.62
CA PRO A 118 -0.64 8.37 -15.40
C PRO A 118 -0.18 7.27 -16.34
N ALA A 119 0.37 7.61 -17.51
CA ALA A 119 0.90 6.63 -18.47
C ALA A 119 2.26 6.05 -18.05
N GLN A 120 2.97 6.70 -17.13
CA GLN A 120 4.29 6.28 -16.65
C GLN A 120 4.29 5.81 -15.20
N LEU A 121 3.13 5.83 -14.54
CA LEU A 121 2.89 5.11 -13.31
C LEU A 121 3.19 3.63 -13.57
N GLY A 122 4.19 3.08 -12.85
CA GLY A 122 4.62 1.69 -13.01
C GLY A 122 3.48 0.70 -12.75
N PRO A 123 3.71 -0.61 -12.94
CA PRO A 123 2.67 -1.64 -12.79
C PRO A 123 1.98 -1.65 -11.40
N PHE A 124 2.63 -1.06 -10.39
CA PHE A 124 2.08 -0.92 -9.03
C PHE A 124 1.17 0.30 -8.85
N ALA A 125 1.20 1.27 -9.76
CA ALA A 125 0.39 2.48 -9.71
C ALA A 125 -0.74 2.50 -10.77
N THR A 126 -0.84 1.46 -11.60
CA THR A 126 -1.96 1.20 -12.52
C THR A 126 -3.11 0.42 -11.90
N THR A 127 -3.08 0.21 -10.58
CA THR A 127 -4.13 -0.55 -9.91
C THR A 127 -5.35 0.37 -9.72
N GLY A 128 -6.54 -0.09 -10.14
CA GLY A 128 -7.76 0.73 -10.04
C GLY A 128 -8.13 1.05 -8.58
N TYR A 129 -9.15 1.89 -8.39
CA TYR A 129 -9.56 2.40 -7.07
C TYR A 129 -9.70 1.29 -6.00
N GLU A 130 -10.28 0.15 -6.35
CA GLU A 130 -10.49 -0.97 -5.43
C GLU A 130 -9.19 -1.57 -4.88
N SER A 131 -8.13 -1.63 -5.69
CA SER A 131 -6.83 -2.14 -5.25
C SER A 131 -6.15 -1.14 -4.32
N ALA A 132 -6.11 0.12 -4.70
CA ALA A 132 -5.60 1.19 -3.84
C ALA A 132 -6.37 1.23 -2.52
N ALA A 133 -7.71 1.13 -2.57
CA ALA A 133 -8.55 1.08 -1.39
C ALA A 133 -8.25 -0.14 -0.50
N ALA A 134 -8.04 -1.32 -1.08
CA ALA A 134 -7.65 -2.51 -0.33
C ALA A 134 -6.28 -2.31 0.35
N SER A 135 -5.31 -1.73 -0.35
CA SER A 135 -3.97 -1.45 0.18
C SER A 135 -4.00 -0.43 1.30
N PHE A 136 -4.68 0.70 1.11
CA PHE A 136 -4.84 1.70 2.17
C PHE A 136 -5.62 1.18 3.40
N GLN A 137 -6.61 0.30 3.21
CA GLN A 137 -7.37 -0.32 4.31
C GLN A 137 -6.60 -1.44 5.03
N THR A 138 -5.50 -1.92 4.45
CA THR A 138 -4.67 -2.96 5.07
C THR A 138 -3.72 -2.33 6.08
N SER A 139 -3.53 -3.01 7.20
CA SER A 139 -2.60 -2.67 8.28
C SER A 139 -1.81 -3.91 8.72
N ARG A 140 -0.80 -3.72 9.57
CA ARG A 140 -0.10 -4.85 10.20
C ARG A 140 -1.05 -5.71 11.04
N ALA A 141 -2.13 -5.13 11.54
CA ALA A 141 -3.16 -5.85 12.28
C ALA A 141 -3.98 -6.80 11.40
N ASP A 142 -3.78 -6.82 10.08
CA ASP A 142 -4.37 -7.78 9.16
C ASP A 142 -3.43 -8.97 8.84
N ALA A 143 -2.31 -9.10 9.55
CA ALA A 143 -1.50 -10.32 9.54
C ALA A 143 -1.60 -11.03 10.90
N ARG A 144 -1.66 -12.37 10.86
CA ARG A 144 -1.73 -13.21 12.07
C ARG A 144 -0.87 -14.45 11.86
N TRP A 145 -0.09 -14.82 12.88
CA TRP A 145 0.75 -16.02 12.82
C TRP A 145 -0.06 -17.32 12.67
N TRP A 146 -1.37 -17.30 12.95
CA TRP A 146 -2.29 -18.44 12.81
C TRP A 146 -3.21 -18.36 11.59
N TRP A 147 -3.04 -17.39 10.70
CA TRP A 147 -3.77 -17.33 9.42
C TRP A 147 -3.05 -18.15 8.34
N THR A 148 -3.76 -18.45 7.25
CA THR A 148 -3.23 -19.19 6.11
C THR A 148 -2.18 -18.38 5.35
N PRO A 149 -1.29 -19.02 4.57
CA PRO A 149 -0.11 -18.34 4.04
C PRO A 149 -0.52 -17.41 2.91
N GLY A 150 -1.56 -17.80 2.15
CA GLY A 150 -2.16 -16.94 1.14
C GLY A 150 -2.73 -15.66 1.73
N LYS A 151 -3.26 -15.68 2.96
CA LYS A 151 -3.81 -14.48 3.61
C LYS A 151 -2.68 -13.55 4.06
N ASN A 152 -1.68 -14.06 4.77
CA ASN A 152 -0.53 -13.24 5.18
C ASN A 152 0.28 -12.73 3.97
N ARG A 153 0.44 -13.53 2.91
CA ARG A 153 1.08 -13.09 1.66
C ARG A 153 0.30 -11.99 0.97
N ARG A 154 -1.03 -12.09 0.92
CA ARG A 154 -1.88 -10.99 0.39
C ARG A 154 -1.71 -9.73 1.23
N THR A 155 -1.76 -9.83 2.55
CA THR A 155 -1.52 -8.69 3.46
C THR A 155 -0.15 -8.07 3.19
N PHE A 156 0.91 -8.88 3.06
CA PHE A 156 2.25 -8.42 2.73
C PHE A 156 2.30 -7.64 1.40
N LEU A 157 1.69 -8.19 0.35
CA LEU A 157 1.65 -7.52 -0.97
C LEU A 157 0.88 -6.19 -0.92
N LEU A 158 -0.25 -6.13 -0.20
CA LEU A 158 -1.03 -4.89 -0.03
C LEU A 158 -0.27 -3.84 0.79
N LEU A 159 0.48 -4.25 1.82
CA LEU A 159 1.34 -3.34 2.59
C LEU A 159 2.54 -2.87 1.79
N MET A 160 3.13 -3.73 0.96
CA MET A 160 4.16 -3.32 -0.01
C MET A 160 3.62 -2.34 -1.05
N GLU A 161 2.40 -2.52 -1.55
CA GLU A 161 1.79 -1.52 -2.44
C GLU A 161 1.58 -0.21 -1.68
N LYS A 162 1.06 -0.27 -0.46
CA LYS A 162 0.84 0.89 0.41
C LYS A 162 2.13 1.65 0.73
N SER A 163 3.27 0.99 0.94
CA SER A 163 4.56 1.66 1.20
C SER A 163 5.03 2.52 0.02
N ASN A 164 4.59 2.20 -1.20
CA ASN A 164 4.85 3.02 -2.37
C ASN A 164 3.89 4.22 -2.48
N LEU A 165 2.75 4.19 -1.79
CA LEU A 165 1.70 5.22 -1.86
C LEU A 165 1.73 6.18 -0.66
N VAL A 166 2.08 5.69 0.54
CA VAL A 166 2.12 6.50 1.77
C VAL A 166 3.55 6.85 2.09
N HIS A 167 3.84 8.14 2.25
CA HIS A 167 5.17 8.54 2.66
C HIS A 167 5.40 8.16 4.14
N PRO A 168 6.60 7.67 4.54
CA PRO A 168 6.84 7.19 5.91
C PRO A 168 6.60 8.22 7.03
N LYS A 169 6.61 9.52 6.68
CA LYS A 169 6.36 10.64 7.60
C LYS A 169 4.89 11.06 7.69
N ASP A 170 4.01 10.47 6.87
CA ASP A 170 2.60 10.81 6.91
C ASP A 170 2.01 10.36 8.25
N THR A 171 1.18 11.22 8.84
CA THR A 171 0.52 10.97 10.13
C THR A 171 -0.98 10.74 9.98
N VAL A 172 -1.53 11.10 8.82
CA VAL A 172 -2.96 11.04 8.50
C VAL A 172 -3.17 10.53 7.09
N LEU A 173 -4.29 9.84 6.92
CA LEU A 173 -4.77 9.31 5.65
C LEU A 173 -6.28 9.55 5.60
N TYR A 174 -6.76 10.33 4.65
CA TYR A 174 -8.17 10.65 4.48
C TYR A 174 -8.73 10.06 3.20
N ARG A 175 -10.04 9.78 3.19
CA ARG A 175 -10.81 9.55 1.96
C ARG A 175 -11.26 10.90 1.41
N VAL A 176 -11.07 11.11 0.12
CA VAL A 176 -11.47 12.34 -0.57
C VAL A 176 -12.32 12.01 -1.78
N GLU A 177 -13.28 12.87 -2.09
CA GLU A 177 -14.17 12.73 -3.24
C GLU A 177 -14.64 14.12 -3.72
N GLY A 178 -14.84 14.27 -5.02
CA GLY A 178 -15.31 15.50 -5.62
C GLY A 178 -15.38 15.45 -7.14
N ASN A 179 -16.45 16.00 -7.72
CA ASN A 179 -16.65 16.16 -9.16
C ASN A 179 -16.33 14.93 -10.04
N GLY A 180 -16.80 13.73 -9.62
CA GLY A 180 -16.57 12.48 -10.34
C GLY A 180 -15.22 11.79 -10.05
N TYR A 181 -14.40 12.39 -9.19
CA TYR A 181 -13.16 11.80 -8.68
C TYR A 181 -13.36 11.28 -7.26
N ARG A 182 -12.72 10.15 -6.94
CA ARG A 182 -12.65 9.56 -5.61
C ARG A 182 -11.24 9.10 -5.32
N GLY A 183 -10.83 9.05 -4.05
CA GLY A 183 -9.46 8.73 -3.74
C GLY A 183 -9.05 8.91 -2.29
N PHE A 184 -7.76 9.13 -2.12
CA PHE A 184 -7.11 9.22 -0.81
C PHE A 184 -6.21 10.44 -0.75
N GLN A 185 -6.12 11.04 0.43
CA GLN A 185 -5.17 12.08 0.78
C GLN A 185 -4.23 11.53 1.85
N SER A 186 -2.93 11.51 1.61
CA SER A 186 -1.92 11.23 2.63
C SER A 186 -1.17 12.51 3.01
N GLY A 187 -0.76 12.61 4.28
CA GLY A 187 -0.09 13.79 4.81
C GLY A 187 -1.04 14.81 5.43
N ASP A 188 -0.51 15.55 6.42
CA ASP A 188 -1.24 16.59 7.15
C ASP A 188 -0.79 17.98 6.65
N PRO A 189 -1.68 18.80 6.05
CA PRO A 189 -1.34 20.14 5.61
C PRO A 189 -0.87 21.07 6.73
N GLU A 190 -1.20 20.78 8.00
CA GLU A 190 -0.86 21.60 9.16
C GLU A 190 0.49 21.23 9.79
N GLN A 191 1.14 20.15 9.35
CA GLN A 191 2.39 19.65 9.91
C GLN A 191 3.53 19.66 8.89
N GLU A 192 4.76 19.97 9.32
CA GLU A 192 5.94 19.86 8.45
C GLU A 192 6.11 18.41 7.95
N PRO A 193 6.33 18.18 6.64
CA PRO A 193 6.84 19.13 5.64
C PRO A 193 5.79 19.91 4.83
N PHE A 194 4.57 20.10 5.34
CA PHE A 194 3.45 20.79 4.65
C PHE A 194 3.21 20.22 3.25
N THR A 195 3.30 18.90 3.16
CA THR A 195 3.17 18.13 1.93
C THR A 195 1.97 17.22 2.06
N VAL A 196 1.15 17.20 1.03
CA VAL A 196 -0.04 16.37 0.92
C VAL A 196 -0.02 15.68 -0.43
N THR A 197 -0.19 14.37 -0.44
CA THR A 197 -0.31 13.58 -1.68
C THR A 197 -1.76 13.17 -1.88
N LEU A 198 -2.28 13.42 -3.08
CA LEU A 198 -3.61 13.02 -3.50
C LEU A 198 -3.50 11.87 -4.50
N HIS A 199 -4.11 10.73 -4.17
CA HIS A 199 -4.27 9.57 -5.05
C HIS A 199 -5.72 9.54 -5.53
N LEU A 200 -5.98 10.03 -6.73
CA LEU A 200 -7.33 10.28 -7.23
C LEU A 200 -7.65 9.38 -8.42
N PHE A 201 -8.87 8.90 -8.48
CA PHE A 201 -9.37 8.00 -9.49
C PHE A 201 -10.62 8.61 -10.12
N ASP A 202 -10.67 8.66 -11.44
CA ASP A 202 -11.88 9.07 -12.16
C ASP A 202 -12.87 7.92 -12.34
N GLU A 203 -13.98 8.17 -13.04
CA GLU A 203 -15.03 7.19 -13.30
C GLU A 203 -14.57 5.98 -14.13
N HIS A 204 -13.42 6.09 -14.81
CA HIS A 204 -12.81 5.02 -15.59
C HIS A 204 -11.64 4.37 -14.85
N ASP A 205 -11.52 4.60 -13.54
CA ASP A 205 -10.45 4.13 -12.67
C ASP A 205 -9.05 4.56 -13.12
N ARG A 206 -8.92 5.67 -13.86
CA ARG A 206 -7.59 6.25 -14.16
C ARG A 206 -7.05 6.93 -12.91
N HIS A 207 -5.85 6.53 -12.50
CA HIS A 207 -5.17 7.03 -11.31
C HIS A 207 -4.35 8.29 -11.62
N TYR A 208 -4.51 9.32 -10.81
CA TYR A 208 -3.74 10.55 -10.82
C TYR A 208 -3.10 10.76 -9.45
N GLU A 209 -1.79 10.95 -9.44
CA GLU A 209 -1.03 11.32 -8.25
C GLU A 209 -0.65 12.81 -8.32
N ILE A 210 -1.17 13.58 -7.35
CA ILE A 210 -0.94 15.02 -7.25
C ILE A 210 -0.32 15.31 -5.89
N ILE A 211 0.91 15.83 -5.87
CA ILE A 211 1.62 16.22 -4.65
C ILE A 211 1.50 17.74 -4.50
N LEU A 212 0.95 18.19 -3.39
CA LEU A 212 0.82 19.58 -3.01
C LEU A 212 1.83 19.84 -1.90
N ALA A 213 2.72 20.82 -2.09
CA ALA A 213 3.71 21.16 -1.06
C ALA A 213 3.86 22.68 -0.93
N THR A 214 3.97 23.16 0.31
CA THR A 214 4.30 24.56 0.61
C THR A 214 5.66 24.67 1.27
N SER A 215 6.50 25.58 0.79
CA SER A 215 7.83 25.82 1.37
C SER A 215 7.73 26.46 2.76
N LYS A 216 8.61 26.07 3.68
CA LYS A 216 8.70 26.71 4.99
C LYS A 216 9.06 28.20 4.86
N GLY A 217 8.30 29.06 5.54
CA GLY A 217 8.50 30.52 5.49
C GLY A 217 8.05 31.17 4.17
N ALA A 218 7.26 30.46 3.36
CA ALA A 218 6.63 30.98 2.17
C ALA A 218 5.74 32.21 2.47
N ALA A 219 5.59 33.09 1.47
CA ALA A 219 4.72 34.26 1.57
C ALA A 219 3.23 33.85 1.67
N HIS A 220 2.86 32.77 0.98
CA HIS A 220 1.55 32.14 1.17
C HIS A 220 1.62 31.18 2.37
N PRO A 221 0.60 31.15 3.26
CA PRO A 221 0.52 30.14 4.30
C PRO A 221 0.53 28.72 3.71
N ALA A 222 0.83 27.73 4.58
CA ALA A 222 0.65 26.33 4.25
C ALA A 222 -0.76 26.10 3.66
N ILE A 223 -0.84 25.24 2.64
CA ILE A 223 -2.13 24.92 2.02
C ILE A 223 -3.08 24.38 3.10
N THR A 224 -4.32 24.81 3.09
CA THR A 224 -5.32 24.42 4.09
C THR A 224 -6.20 23.28 3.60
N GLN A 225 -6.83 22.54 4.52
CA GLN A 225 -7.77 21.47 4.14
C GLN A 225 -8.93 21.98 3.26
N PRO A 226 -9.56 23.15 3.52
CA PRO A 226 -10.58 23.69 2.61
C PRO A 226 -10.08 24.02 1.21
N GLU A 227 -8.80 24.42 1.05
CA GLU A 227 -8.20 24.63 -0.26
C GLU A 227 -7.95 23.30 -0.98
N ILE A 228 -7.47 22.27 -0.29
CA ILE A 228 -7.32 20.92 -0.85
C ILE A 228 -8.67 20.37 -1.31
N ASN A 229 -9.71 20.52 -0.48
CA ASN A 229 -11.07 20.13 -0.83
C ASN A 229 -11.56 20.88 -2.09
N ALA A 230 -11.23 22.17 -2.20
CA ALA A 230 -11.58 22.97 -3.37
C ALA A 230 -10.80 22.58 -4.63
N ILE A 231 -9.53 22.17 -4.50
CA ILE A 231 -8.76 21.60 -5.62
C ILE A 231 -9.48 20.36 -6.15
N VAL A 232 -9.79 19.40 -5.27
CA VAL A 232 -10.50 18.16 -5.64
C VAL A 232 -11.87 18.45 -6.23
N ALA A 233 -12.65 19.35 -5.63
CA ALA A 233 -13.96 19.75 -6.13
C ALA A 233 -13.90 20.47 -7.50
N SER A 234 -12.78 21.09 -7.84
CA SER A 234 -12.58 21.79 -9.11
C SER A 234 -12.09 20.89 -10.25
N MET A 235 -11.70 19.64 -9.94
CA MET A 235 -11.16 18.70 -10.92
C MET A 235 -12.17 18.33 -11.98
N ARG A 236 -11.77 18.34 -13.25
CA ARG A 236 -12.60 17.92 -14.38
C ARG A 236 -11.73 17.41 -15.52
N PRO A 237 -12.27 16.63 -16.47
CA PRO A 237 -11.55 16.30 -17.69
C PRO A 237 -11.07 17.58 -18.39
N ALA A 238 -9.80 17.61 -18.80
CA ALA A 238 -9.32 18.67 -19.68
C ALA A 238 -9.97 18.53 -21.07
N LYS A 239 -10.14 19.65 -21.78
CA LYS A 239 -10.59 19.58 -23.16
C LYS A 239 -9.50 18.92 -24.01
N PRO A 240 -9.87 18.04 -24.96
CA PRO A 240 -8.91 17.46 -25.89
C PRO A 240 -8.27 18.52 -26.80
#